data_AF-K7G311-F1
#
_entry.id   AF-K7G311-F1
#
_cell.length_a   1.000
_cell.length_b   1.000
_cell.length_c   1.000
_cell.angle_alpha   90.00
_cell.angle_beta   90.00
_cell.angle_gamma   90.00
#
_symmetry.space_group_name_H-M   'P 1'
#
loop_
_entity.id
_entity.type
_entity.pdbx_description
1 polymer ?
#
loop_
_entity_poly.entity_id
_entity_poly.type
_entity_poly.pdbx_seq_one_letter_code
_entity_poly.pdbx_strand_id
1 'polypeptide(L)'
;MANVFFHQNKMDIADSLYTEVTDIWHAYFSRLIQVQSQTLTSPAEINILSEEVEISEEPLNEAQQAEASQVLNAILDIREQAPRQQPAKTASVAHALAMLHYLILDLPKAHEFVVKAFLISQQLPDQEASEVIHHLFKLIKSKSFSTK
;
A
#
# COMPACT_ATOMS: atom_id res chain seq x y z
N MET A 1 18.19 5.38 5.82
CA MET A 1 19.40 5.34 4.96
C MET A 1 19.18 6.10 3.63
N ALA A 2 18.04 5.94 2.95
CA ALA A 2 17.74 6.64 1.69
C ALA A 2 17.84 8.19 1.76
N ASN A 3 17.34 8.80 2.85
CA ASN A 3 17.45 10.27 3.03
C ASN A 3 18.91 10.77 3.07
N VAL A 4 19.86 9.95 3.55
CA VAL A 4 21.27 10.31 3.57
C VAL A 4 21.82 10.41 2.14
N PHE A 5 21.43 9.49 1.25
CA PHE A 5 21.81 9.55 -0.16
C PHE A 5 21.15 10.70 -0.91
N PHE A 6 19.90 11.03 -0.56
CA PHE A 6 19.22 12.22 -1.06
C PHE A 6 19.98 13.50 -0.70
N HIS A 7 20.39 13.66 0.55
CA HIS A 7 21.21 14.82 0.98
C HIS A 7 22.63 14.83 0.37
N GLN A 8 23.15 13.68 -0.08
CA GLN A 8 24.41 13.57 -0.82
C GLN A 8 24.26 13.77 -2.34
N ASN A 9 23.08 14.17 -2.83
CA ASN A 9 22.76 14.32 -4.25
C ASN A 9 22.90 13.03 -5.09
N LYS A 10 22.88 11.87 -4.44
CA LYS A 10 22.87 10.54 -5.09
C LYS A 10 21.43 10.11 -5.36
N MET A 11 20.77 10.87 -6.25
CA MET A 11 19.33 10.76 -6.50
C MET A 11 18.92 9.41 -7.09
N ASP A 12 19.79 8.77 -7.87
CA ASP A 12 19.61 7.43 -8.42
C ASP A 12 19.57 6.34 -7.33
N ILE A 13 20.51 6.38 -6.39
CA ILE A 13 20.56 5.44 -5.26
C ILE A 13 19.38 5.68 -4.31
N ALA A 14 19.07 6.96 -4.02
CA ALA A 14 17.93 7.31 -3.20
C ALA A 14 16.60 6.83 -3.84
N ASP A 15 16.42 7.03 -5.14
CA ASP A 15 15.23 6.60 -5.87
C ASP A 15 15.07 5.07 -5.87
N SER A 16 16.16 4.32 -6.04
CA SER A 16 16.16 2.86 -5.95
C SER A 16 15.75 2.37 -4.56
N LEU A 17 16.32 2.95 -3.50
CA LEU A 17 15.97 2.60 -2.13
C LEU A 17 14.52 2.97 -1.78
N TYR A 18 14.03 4.11 -2.26
CA TYR A 18 12.63 4.49 -2.07
C TYR A 18 11.67 3.53 -2.78
N THR A 19 12.03 3.05 -3.98
CA THR A 19 11.25 2.02 -4.68
C THR A 19 11.23 0.73 -3.87
N GLU A 20 12.39 0.23 -3.47
CA GLU A 20 12.51 -1.03 -2.71
C GLU A 20 11.70 -0.98 -1.39
N VAL A 21 11.80 0.12 -0.64
CA VAL A 21 11.01 0.30 0.59
C VAL A 21 9.52 0.30 0.31
N THR A 22 9.09 0.92 -0.79
CA THR A 22 7.67 0.94 -1.18
C THR A 22 7.19 -0.47 -1.52
N ASP A 23 7.99 -1.23 -2.27
CA ASP A 23 7.66 -2.58 -2.70
C ASP A 23 7.58 -3.55 -1.51
N ILE A 24 8.47 -3.40 -0.52
CA ILE A 24 8.43 -4.18 0.73
C ILE A 24 7.11 -3.95 1.47
N TRP A 25 6.73 -2.68 1.68
CA TRP A 25 5.46 -2.36 2.34
C TRP A 25 4.24 -2.81 1.53
N HIS A 26 4.29 -2.63 0.21
CA HIS A 26 3.21 -3.05 -0.70
C HIS A 26 2.98 -4.56 -0.65
N ALA A 27 4.04 -5.37 -0.70
CA ALA A 27 3.97 -6.82 -0.59
C ALA A 27 3.41 -7.25 0.78
N TYR A 28 3.91 -6.64 1.86
CA TYR A 28 3.44 -6.94 3.22
C TYR A 28 1.94 -6.61 3.39
N PHE A 29 1.50 -5.42 2.98
CA PHE A 29 0.10 -5.05 3.07
C PHE A 29 -0.80 -5.90 2.18
N SER A 30 -0.32 -6.30 0.98
CA SER A 30 -1.08 -7.16 0.08
C SER A 30 -1.39 -8.50 0.75
N ARG A 31 -0.41 -9.07 1.44
CA ARG A 31 -0.58 -10.31 2.19
C ARG A 31 -1.58 -10.16 3.34
N LEU A 32 -1.48 -9.09 4.13
CA LEU A 32 -2.43 -8.82 5.22
C LEU A 32 -3.87 -8.64 4.71
N ILE A 33 -4.07 -7.93 3.60
CA ILE A 33 -5.39 -7.75 2.99
C ILE A 33 -5.94 -9.08 2.47
N GLN A 34 -5.09 -9.90 1.84
CA GLN A 34 -5.48 -11.23 1.37
C GLN A 34 -5.95 -12.12 2.53
N VAL A 35 -5.21 -12.17 3.63
CA VAL A 35 -5.59 -12.94 4.83
C VAL A 35 -6.93 -12.44 5.40
N GLN A 36 -7.15 -11.12 5.50
CA GLN A 36 -8.44 -10.56 5.93
C GLN A 36 -9.59 -10.94 4.99
N SER A 37 -9.37 -10.97 3.68
CA SER A 37 -10.41 -11.37 2.73
C SER A 37 -10.78 -12.86 2.83
N GLN A 38 -9.82 -13.73 3.12
CA GLN A 38 -10.04 -15.18 3.24
C GLN A 38 -10.78 -15.55 4.53
N THR A 39 -10.46 -14.89 5.65
CA THR A 39 -11.16 -15.11 6.94
C THR A 39 -12.63 -14.70 6.88
N LEU A 40 -13.00 -13.70 6.08
CA LEU A 40 -14.38 -13.28 5.88
C LEU A 40 -15.19 -14.23 4.97
N THR A 41 -14.54 -15.05 4.15
CA THR A 41 -15.21 -15.87 3.12
C THR A 41 -15.42 -17.33 3.56
N SER A 42 -14.69 -17.83 4.55
CA SER A 42 -14.87 -19.21 5.04
C SER A 42 -14.67 -19.33 6.56
N PRO A 43 -15.75 -19.22 7.36
CA PRO A 43 -15.75 -19.72 8.74
C PRO A 43 -15.88 -21.25 8.81
N ALA A 44 -16.25 -21.93 7.72
CA ALA A 44 -16.73 -23.31 7.75
C ALA A 44 -15.75 -24.37 7.20
N GLU A 45 -14.72 -24.01 6.43
CA GLU A 45 -13.85 -25.01 5.76
C GLU A 45 -12.39 -25.04 6.26
N ILE A 46 -12.00 -24.16 7.18
CA ILE A 46 -10.60 -24.08 7.67
C ILE A 46 -10.21 -25.30 8.54
N ASN A 47 -11.15 -26.17 8.92
CA ASN A 47 -10.90 -27.19 9.93
C ASN A 47 -10.45 -28.57 9.43
N ILE A 48 -10.10 -28.76 8.14
CA ILE A 48 -9.73 -30.12 7.65
C ILE A 48 -8.45 -30.20 6.81
N LEU A 49 -7.89 -29.11 6.24
CA LEU A 49 -6.78 -29.24 5.27
C LEU A 49 -5.61 -28.25 5.45
N SER A 50 -5.38 -27.72 6.65
CA SER A 50 -4.25 -26.80 6.88
C SER A 50 -3.44 -27.19 8.12
N GLU A 51 -3.03 -28.45 8.17
CA GLU A 51 -1.85 -28.88 8.91
C GLU A 51 -0.64 -28.40 8.09
N GLU A 52 -0.04 -27.25 8.47
CA GLU A 52 1.30 -26.72 8.11
C GLU A 52 1.42 -25.24 7.69
N VAL A 53 0.39 -24.39 7.81
CA VAL A 53 0.67 -22.93 7.74
C VAL A 53 0.03 -22.19 8.90
N GLU A 54 0.82 -22.02 9.96
CA GLU A 54 0.70 -20.91 10.90
C GLU A 54 0.83 -19.58 10.11
N ILE A 55 -0.18 -19.19 9.32
CA ILE A 55 -0.31 -17.80 8.87
C ILE A 55 -1.05 -17.05 9.96
N SER A 56 -0.46 -17.04 11.16
CA SER A 56 -0.70 -15.99 12.13
C SER A 56 0.14 -14.79 11.69
N GLU A 57 -0.17 -14.20 10.53
CA GLU A 57 0.31 -12.83 10.30
C GLU A 57 -0.41 -11.95 11.31
N GLU A 58 0.30 -11.57 12.36
CA GLU A 58 -0.22 -10.70 13.39
C GLU A 58 -0.75 -9.42 12.77
N PRO A 59 -1.87 -8.87 13.30
CA PRO A 59 -2.36 -7.58 12.86
C PRO A 59 -1.24 -6.54 12.96
N LEU A 60 -1.22 -5.61 12.00
CA LEU A 60 -0.25 -4.52 11.95
C LEU A 60 -0.15 -3.85 13.33
N ASN A 61 1.02 -3.95 13.98
CA ASN A 61 1.20 -3.34 15.28
C ASN A 61 1.42 -1.82 15.16
N GLU A 62 1.27 -1.10 16.27
CA GLU A 62 1.35 0.37 16.29
C GLU A 62 2.72 0.89 15.81
N ALA A 63 3.80 0.17 16.11
CA ALA A 63 5.15 0.54 15.67
C ALA A 63 5.30 0.42 14.14
N GLN A 64 4.83 -0.69 13.56
CA GLN A 64 4.84 -0.92 12.11
C GLN A 64 3.95 0.10 11.39
N GLN A 65 2.78 0.41 11.96
CA GLN A 65 1.90 1.45 11.43
C GLN A 65 2.58 2.81 11.42
N ALA A 66 3.19 3.21 12.53
CA ALA A 66 3.86 4.51 12.65
C ALA A 66 5.06 4.60 11.68
N GLU A 67 5.88 3.55 11.60
CA GLU A 67 7.02 3.48 10.70
C GLU A 67 6.56 3.56 9.23
N ALA A 68 5.61 2.71 8.81
CA ALA A 68 5.10 2.73 7.45
C ALA A 68 4.49 4.07 7.08
N SER A 69 3.70 4.67 7.99
CA SER A 69 3.11 5.98 7.77
C SER A 69 4.18 7.04 7.59
N GLN A 70 5.17 7.10 8.48
CA GLN A 70 6.24 8.10 8.40
C GLN A 70 7.06 7.94 7.12
N VAL A 71 7.48 6.72 6.82
CA VAL A 71 8.38 6.42 5.69
C VAL A 71 7.67 6.63 4.36
N LEU A 72 6.45 6.12 4.18
CA LEU A 72 5.73 6.25 2.91
C LEU A 72 5.29 7.69 2.65
N ASN A 73 4.88 8.45 3.67
CA ASN A 73 4.60 9.89 3.49
C ASN A 73 5.87 10.66 3.10
N ALA A 74 7.00 10.41 3.76
CA ALA A 74 8.27 11.05 3.39
C ALA A 74 8.69 10.73 1.95
N ILE A 75 8.51 9.48 1.51
CA ILE A 75 8.78 9.08 0.12
C ILE A 75 7.83 9.80 -0.84
N LEU A 76 6.54 9.89 -0.51
CA LEU A 76 5.55 10.58 -1.34
C LEU A 76 5.91 12.05 -1.51
N ASP A 77 6.19 12.76 -0.42
CA ASP A 77 6.56 14.18 -0.43
C ASP A 77 7.80 14.42 -1.30
N ILE A 78 8.83 13.58 -1.15
CA ILE A 78 10.07 13.69 -1.94
C ILE A 78 9.78 13.45 -3.43
N ARG A 79 8.96 12.46 -3.77
CA ARG A 79 8.61 12.15 -5.17
C ARG A 79 7.78 13.24 -5.83
N GLU A 80 6.93 13.92 -5.08
CA GLU A 80 6.11 15.04 -5.57
C GLU A 80 6.93 16.29 -5.82
N GLN A 81 7.93 16.53 -4.97
CA GLN A 81 8.85 17.67 -5.08
C GLN A 81 10.04 17.41 -6.02
N ALA A 82 10.22 16.16 -6.48
CA ALA A 82 11.33 15.80 -7.34
C ALA A 82 11.24 16.49 -8.72
N PRO A 83 12.34 17.05 -9.25
CA PRO A 83 12.35 17.70 -10.58
C PRO A 83 11.98 16.75 -11.72
N ARG A 84 12.30 15.46 -11.57
CA ARG A 84 11.94 14.40 -12.50
C ARG A 84 10.79 13.58 -11.91
N GLN A 85 9.57 13.91 -12.31
CA GLN A 85 8.40 13.17 -11.87
C GLN A 85 8.40 11.75 -12.45
N GLN A 86 8.06 10.77 -11.60
CA GLN A 86 7.95 9.36 -11.95
C GLN A 86 6.56 8.85 -11.57
N PRO A 87 5.52 9.10 -12.40
CA PRO A 87 4.12 8.93 -12.01
C PRO A 87 3.80 7.49 -11.57
N ALA A 88 4.37 6.47 -12.22
CA ALA A 88 4.20 5.07 -11.83
C ALA A 88 4.65 4.79 -10.39
N LYS A 89 5.83 5.30 -10.00
CA LYS A 89 6.35 5.12 -8.65
C LYS A 89 5.56 5.93 -7.63
N THR A 90 5.14 7.14 -7.99
CA THR A 90 4.28 7.97 -7.13
C THR A 90 2.92 7.30 -6.89
N ALA A 91 2.32 6.70 -7.93
CA ALA A 91 1.09 5.92 -7.81
C ALA A 91 1.27 4.70 -6.89
N SER A 92 2.40 3.99 -6.99
CA SER A 92 2.71 2.85 -6.11
C SER A 92 2.76 3.27 -4.63
N VAL A 93 3.45 4.38 -4.31
CA VAL A 93 3.53 4.90 -2.93
C VAL A 93 2.16 5.32 -2.42
N ALA A 94 1.39 6.05 -3.23
CA ALA A 94 0.02 6.45 -2.88
C ALA A 94 -0.87 5.22 -2.67
N HIS A 95 -0.71 4.17 -3.47
CA HIS A 95 -1.45 2.93 -3.32
C HIS A 95 -1.06 2.19 -2.03
N ALA A 96 0.22 2.11 -1.68
CA ALA A 96 0.68 1.53 -0.42
C ALA A 96 0.13 2.29 0.81
N LEU A 97 0.06 3.62 0.76
CA LEU A 97 -0.59 4.44 1.79
C LEU A 97 -2.09 4.14 1.90
N ALA A 98 -2.78 3.97 0.78
CA ALA A 98 -4.19 3.58 0.77
C ALA A 98 -4.42 2.22 1.44
N MET A 99 -3.53 1.24 1.18
CA MET A 99 -3.58 -0.08 1.80
C MET A 99 -3.33 0.00 3.31
N LEU A 100 -2.34 0.78 3.75
CA LEU A 100 -2.08 1.03 5.16
C LEU A 100 -3.33 1.58 5.86
N HIS A 101 -3.92 2.64 5.31
CA HIS A 101 -5.11 3.26 5.88
C HIS A 101 -6.33 2.33 5.87
N TYR A 102 -6.45 1.45 4.86
CA TYR A 102 -7.48 0.41 4.83
C TYR A 102 -7.30 -0.63 5.95
N LEU A 103 -6.05 -1.07 6.20
CA LEU A 103 -5.72 -2.05 7.23
C LEU A 103 -6.03 -1.54 8.65
N ILE A 104 -5.80 -0.25 8.90
CA ILE A 104 -6.09 0.39 10.20
C ILE A 104 -7.53 0.94 10.28
N LEU A 105 -8.37 0.66 9.28
CA LEU A 105 -9.78 1.08 9.19
C LEU A 105 -10.00 2.61 9.10
N ASP A 106 -8.99 3.38 8.72
CA ASP A 106 -9.11 4.80 8.38
C ASP A 106 -9.60 4.94 6.93
N LEU A 107 -10.88 4.60 6.72
CA LEU A 107 -11.50 4.61 5.40
C LEU A 107 -11.47 5.97 4.69
N PRO A 108 -11.67 7.12 5.38
CA PRO A 108 -11.56 8.43 4.75
C PRO A 108 -10.18 8.66 4.11
N LYS A 109 -9.09 8.39 4.84
CA LYS A 109 -7.74 8.53 4.27
C LYS A 109 -7.43 7.46 3.23
N ALA A 110 -7.88 6.23 3.44
CA ALA A 110 -7.73 5.17 2.45
C ALA A 110 -8.35 5.58 1.11
N HIS A 111 -9.53 6.22 1.16
CA HIS A 111 -10.22 6.73 -0.01
C HIS A 111 -9.44 7.86 -0.71
N GLU A 112 -8.93 8.82 0.05
CA GLU A 112 -8.11 9.93 -0.48
C GLU A 112 -6.90 9.40 -1.27
N PHE A 113 -6.13 8.51 -0.66
CA PHE A 113 -4.91 7.98 -1.26
C PHE A 113 -5.19 7.05 -2.46
N VAL A 114 -6.25 6.24 -2.42
CA VAL A 114 -6.60 5.39 -3.58
C VAL A 114 -7.08 6.23 -4.77
N VAL A 115 -7.83 7.32 -4.53
CA VAL A 115 -8.22 8.26 -5.58
C VAL A 115 -6.99 8.91 -6.20
N LYS A 116 -6.04 9.35 -5.36
CA LYS A 116 -4.77 9.91 -5.81
C LYS A 116 -3.99 8.92 -6.67
N ALA A 117 -3.81 7.68 -6.19
CA ALA A 117 -3.14 6.62 -6.94
C ALA A 117 -3.83 6.36 -8.29
N PHE A 118 -5.16 6.33 -8.32
CA PHE A 118 -5.95 6.10 -9.53
C PHE A 118 -5.87 7.25 -10.54
N LEU A 119 -5.87 8.50 -10.08
CA LEU A 119 -5.72 9.66 -10.95
C LEU A 119 -4.34 9.69 -11.60
N ILE A 120 -3.30 9.33 -10.85
CA ILE A 120 -1.93 9.24 -11.36
C ILE A 120 -1.79 8.06 -12.33
N SER A 121 -2.40 6.90 -12.03
CA SER A 121 -2.32 5.72 -12.89
C SER A 121 -3.04 5.90 -14.23
N GLN A 122 -4.12 6.70 -14.28
CA GLN A 122 -4.80 7.03 -15.54
C GLN A 122 -3.93 7.83 -16.53
N GLN A 123 -2.86 8.47 -16.05
CA GLN A 123 -1.91 9.18 -16.91
C GLN A 123 -0.82 8.25 -17.47
N LEU A 124 -0.81 6.98 -17.06
CA LEU A 124 0.16 5.99 -17.49
C LEU A 124 -0.43 5.12 -18.61
N PRO A 125 0.39 4.69 -19.58
CA PRO A 125 -0.02 3.74 -20.61
C PRO A 125 -0.15 2.30 -20.08
N ASP A 126 0.26 2.05 -18.83
CA ASP A 126 0.34 0.72 -18.24
C ASP A 126 -0.95 0.35 -17.51
N GLN A 127 -1.66 -0.62 -18.07
CA GLN A 127 -3.02 -0.97 -17.69
C GLN A 127 -3.06 -1.88 -16.45
N GLU A 128 -1.98 -2.62 -16.16
CA GLU A 128 -1.90 -3.56 -15.03
C GLU A 128 -1.89 -2.83 -13.68
N ALA A 129 -1.14 -1.72 -13.57
CA ALA A 129 -1.12 -0.89 -12.37
C ALA A 129 -2.51 -0.32 -12.02
N SER A 130 -3.32 -0.04 -13.05
CA SER A 130 -4.68 0.48 -12.89
C SER A 130 -5.63 -0.57 -12.29
N GLU A 131 -5.51 -1.84 -12.66
CA GLU A 131 -6.38 -2.92 -12.17
C GLU A 131 -6.19 -3.19 -10.68
N VAL A 132 -4.95 -3.22 -10.19
CA VAL A 132 -4.67 -3.45 -8.76
C VAL A 132 -5.23 -2.31 -7.91
N ILE A 133 -5.05 -1.05 -8.36
CA ILE A 133 -5.60 0.13 -7.70
C ILE A 133 -7.14 0.09 -7.72
N HIS A 134 -7.73 -0.34 -8.84
CA HIS A 134 -9.18 -0.48 -8.96
C HIS A 134 -9.75 -1.53 -8.01
N HIS A 135 -9.04 -2.64 -7.78
CA HIS A 135 -9.43 -3.66 -6.83
C HIS A 135 -9.55 -3.10 -5.40
N LEU A 136 -8.52 -2.39 -4.93
CA LEU A 136 -8.55 -1.75 -3.60
C LEU A 136 -9.67 -0.70 -3.50
N PHE A 137 -9.87 0.08 -4.56
CA PHE A 137 -10.94 1.07 -4.63
C PHE A 137 -12.33 0.44 -4.41
N LYS A 138 -12.58 -0.72 -5.02
CA LYS A 138 -13.82 -1.48 -4.86
C LYS A 138 -13.99 -2.00 -3.42
N LEU A 139 -12.91 -2.51 -2.81
CA LEU A 139 -12.91 -2.99 -1.41
C LEU A 139 -13.21 -1.87 -0.40
N ILE A 140 -12.61 -0.69 -0.58
CA ILE A 140 -12.87 0.48 0.28
C ILE A 140 -14.34 0.88 0.17
N LYS A 141 -14.88 0.95 -1.05
CA LYS A 141 -16.31 1.25 -1.26
C LYS A 141 -17.20 0.23 -0.58
N SER A 142 -17.02 -1.06 -0.83
CA SER A 142 -17.88 -2.10 -0.23
C SER A 142 -17.87 -2.07 1.30
N LYS A 143 -16.71 -1.80 1.92
CA LYS A 143 -16.58 -1.72 3.38
C LYS A 143 -17.25 -0.46 3.95
N SER A 144 -17.17 0.68 3.26
CA SER A 144 -17.84 1.93 3.66
C SER A 144 -19.37 1.86 3.64
N PHE A 145 -19.94 0.99 2.80
CA PHE A 145 -21.40 0.78 2.72
C PHE A 145 -21.93 -0.23 3.76
N SER A 146 -21.07 -1.09 4.31
CA SER A 146 -21.48 -2.11 5.28
C SER A 146 -21.53 -1.62 6.73
N THR A 147 -21.10 -0.39 7.01
CA THR A 147 -21.08 0.24 8.34
C THR A 147 -22.25 1.21 8.57
N LYS A 148 -23.39 1.01 7.91
CA LYS A 148 -24.63 1.79 8.11
C LYS A 148 -25.75 0.94 8.67
#